data_AF-A0A1B1A919-F1
#
_entry.id   AF-A0A1B1A919-F1
#
_cell.length_a   1.000
_cell.length_b   1.000
_cell.length_c   1.000
_cell.angle_alpha   90.00
_cell.angle_beta   90.00
_cell.angle_gamma   90.00
#
_symmetry.space_group_name_H-M   'P 1'
#
loop_
_entity.id
_entity.type
_entity.pdbx_description
1 polymer ?
#
loop_
_entity_poly.entity_id
_entity_poly.type
_entity_poly.pdbx_seq_one_letter_code
_entity_poly.pdbx_strand_id
1 'polypeptide(L)'
;MRQDLIIHGVPDRIRLDGWWLDTATEPTSPAQPRPAKRSSLMASLRMRHTVPLLAALVVLADWLFWNQPVGISFAVFALVLSVAILAAKPQKPTVKEWAVVTAFAVFSNLPAAIELQFLSVVFSLAGVIAVAAWAFAANRLNEALVLRMMLRLPTVGATLLMRDAINNMPATGYKTKVRHQAAALLLPLIMGAVFLSLLASANPVLEEFLAEIDLARLFEAQFWFRFLFWGVVASLLWPYLNLSERWMGTRARQFFAQKAGPTRIAFFINPVSVRNSLWLFNILFLMQTLLDVSILTGGVSLPEGMSYASYAHRGSYPLVATALLAGLFTLITRSMIGSDKTLRFLVYLWLGQNMFLVATAAVRLQHYVDAYALTYLRVAAFIWMALVLTGLLLTVWQVHRGLSTAWLLRRCFLALVAILYGCGLVNFAEIIAKYNLTHGSALAEPDSYYICSLGTGAYRAILEFEAGTGQDLCNRMIELDLTRTEIRNWREWGYRKWQIQAYYRQQN
;
A
#
# COMPACT_ATOMS: atom_id res chain seq x y z
N MET A 1 8.41 -15.85 95.17
CA MET A 1 7.37 -14.83 94.95
C MET A 1 7.97 -13.76 94.05
N ARG A 2 7.57 -13.71 92.77
CA ARG A 2 8.00 -12.65 91.83
C ARG A 2 6.99 -11.50 91.93
N GLN A 3 7.47 -10.31 92.28
CA GLN A 3 6.66 -9.09 92.23
C GLN A 3 6.80 -8.50 90.83
N ASP A 4 5.68 -8.40 90.11
CA ASP A 4 5.63 -7.72 88.82
C ASP A 4 5.63 -6.21 89.05
N LEU A 5 6.61 -5.53 88.47
CA LEU A 5 6.73 -4.07 88.49
C LEU A 5 5.78 -3.48 87.44
N ILE A 6 4.64 -2.95 87.87
CA ILE A 6 3.68 -2.26 87.00
C ILE A 6 4.02 -0.78 87.00
N ILE A 7 4.46 -0.25 85.84
CA ILE A 7 4.72 1.17 85.63
C ILE A 7 3.50 1.79 84.94
N HIS A 8 2.82 2.72 85.63
CA HIS A 8 1.71 3.48 85.06
C HIS A 8 2.22 4.71 84.32
N GLY A 9 2.06 4.71 82.99
CA GLY A 9 2.33 5.87 82.13
C GLY A 9 3.74 5.86 81.55
N VAL A 10 3.83 5.76 80.23
CA VAL A 10 5.08 5.84 79.49
C VAL A 10 5.43 7.32 79.26
N PRO A 11 6.65 7.78 79.59
CA PRO A 11 7.08 9.15 79.31
C PRO A 11 6.99 9.48 77.80
N ASP A 12 6.51 10.68 77.46
CA ASP A 12 6.26 11.10 76.05
C ASP A 12 7.49 10.97 75.14
N ARG A 13 8.71 11.02 75.68
CA ARG A 13 9.95 10.82 74.93
C ARG A 13 10.10 9.40 74.37
N ILE A 14 9.60 8.39 75.08
CA ILE A 14 9.57 6.99 74.59
C ILE A 14 8.44 6.80 73.56
N ARG A 15 7.35 7.56 73.68
CA ARG A 15 6.23 7.52 72.72
C ARG A 15 6.63 7.99 71.31
N LEU A 16 7.63 8.87 71.21
CA LEU A 16 8.15 9.39 69.93
C LEU A 16 9.29 8.53 69.34
N ASP A 17 9.96 7.71 70.15
CA ASP A 17 11.04 6.80 69.72
C ASP A 17 10.54 5.40 69.27
N GLY A 18 9.22 5.18 69.29
CA GLY A 18 8.58 3.91 68.89
C GLY A 18 8.44 3.68 67.38
N TRP A 19 8.98 4.54 66.52
CA TRP A 19 8.80 4.46 65.06
C TRP A 19 9.37 3.18 64.42
N TRP A 20 10.30 2.51 65.10
CA TRP A 20 10.87 1.21 64.71
C TRP A 20 10.19 -0.02 65.32
N LEU A 21 9.23 0.17 66.24
CA LEU A 21 8.47 -0.90 66.92
C LEU A 21 7.14 -1.22 66.21
N ASP A 22 6.85 -0.54 65.10
CA ASP A 22 5.70 -0.79 64.24
C ASP A 22 5.97 -1.99 63.32
N THR A 23 6.10 -3.18 63.92
CA THR A 23 6.04 -4.46 63.21
C THR A 23 4.73 -5.19 63.44
N ALA A 24 3.67 -4.46 63.79
CA ALA A 24 2.31 -4.96 63.82
C ALA A 24 1.49 -4.20 62.79
N THR A 25 1.72 -4.51 61.51
CA THR A 25 0.77 -4.18 60.47
C THR A 25 -0.59 -4.73 60.89
N GLU A 26 -1.52 -3.84 61.26
CA GLU A 26 -2.95 -4.10 61.09
C GLU A 26 -3.14 -4.69 59.68
N PRO A 27 -4.03 -5.67 59.49
CA PRO A 27 -4.37 -6.11 58.14
C PRO A 27 -5.16 -4.98 57.46
N THR A 28 -4.47 -3.95 56.99
CA THR A 28 -4.92 -3.20 55.83
C THR A 28 -5.19 -4.23 54.76
N SER A 29 -6.49 -4.41 54.46
CA SER A 29 -7.00 -5.15 53.32
C SER A 29 -5.96 -5.14 52.21
N PRO A 30 -5.47 -6.30 51.71
CA PRO A 30 -4.34 -6.33 50.82
C PRO A 30 -4.67 -5.41 49.66
N ALA A 31 -4.04 -4.25 49.63
CA ALA A 31 -4.03 -3.40 48.47
C ALA A 31 -3.45 -4.32 47.41
N GLN A 32 -4.32 -4.86 46.55
CA GLN A 32 -3.92 -5.75 45.47
C GLN A 32 -2.68 -5.12 44.88
N PRO A 33 -1.52 -5.82 44.85
CA PRO A 33 -0.34 -5.26 44.23
C PRO A 33 -0.80 -4.82 42.86
N ARG A 34 -0.88 -3.49 42.63
CA ARG A 34 -1.15 -2.94 41.30
C ARG A 34 -0.23 -3.74 40.41
N PRO A 35 -0.73 -4.51 39.45
CA PRO A 35 0.10 -5.46 38.74
C PRO A 35 1.27 -4.65 38.23
N ALA A 36 2.45 -4.88 38.84
CA ALA A 36 3.68 -4.28 38.36
C ALA A 36 3.62 -4.61 36.88
N LYS A 37 3.60 -3.57 36.03
CA LYS A 37 3.65 -3.76 34.58
C LYS A 37 4.92 -4.57 34.37
N ARG A 38 4.80 -5.90 34.37
CA ARG A 38 5.74 -6.84 33.81
C ARG A 38 5.64 -6.47 32.33
N SER A 39 6.35 -5.42 31.93
CA SER A 39 6.95 -5.38 30.61
C SER A 39 7.68 -6.70 30.54
N SER A 40 7.02 -7.67 29.90
CA SER A 40 7.48 -9.05 29.90
C SER A 40 8.95 -9.03 29.54
N LEU A 41 9.76 -9.85 30.19
CA LEU A 41 11.18 -10.00 29.85
C LEU A 41 11.34 -10.17 28.32
N MET A 42 10.36 -10.83 27.68
CA MET A 42 10.20 -10.92 26.23
C MET A 42 10.03 -9.59 25.48
N ALA A 43 9.28 -8.61 26.00
CA ALA A 43 9.21 -7.27 25.40
C ALA A 43 10.56 -6.52 25.46
N SER A 44 11.33 -6.69 26.54
CA SER A 44 12.67 -6.09 26.67
C SER A 44 13.71 -6.77 25.77
N LEU A 45 13.65 -8.11 25.66
CA LEU A 45 14.52 -8.89 24.77
C LEU A 45 14.19 -8.64 23.29
N ARG A 46 12.90 -8.48 22.95
CA ARG A 46 12.47 -8.10 21.60
C ARG A 46 13.04 -6.74 21.21
N MET A 47 12.95 -5.74 22.10
CA MET A 47 13.53 -4.42 21.85
C MET A 47 15.06 -4.46 21.64
N ARG A 48 15.78 -5.38 22.31
CA ARG A 48 17.25 -5.52 22.17
C ARG A 48 17.69 -5.94 20.76
N HIS A 49 16.88 -6.73 20.05
CA HIS A 49 17.20 -7.19 18.69
C HIS A 49 16.52 -6.36 17.59
N THR A 50 15.39 -5.71 17.86
CA THR A 50 14.69 -4.89 16.85
C THR A 50 15.38 -3.57 16.55
N VAL A 51 16.04 -2.95 17.54
CA VAL A 51 16.79 -1.69 17.34
C VAL A 51 18.00 -1.85 16.42
N PRO A 52 18.91 -2.84 16.61
CA PRO A 52 20.02 -3.04 15.67
C PRO A 52 19.53 -3.46 14.28
N LEU A 53 18.45 -4.24 14.20
CA LEU A 53 17.83 -4.59 12.91
C LEU A 53 17.26 -3.36 12.20
N LEU A 54 16.59 -2.46 12.93
CA LEU A 54 16.11 -1.19 12.38
C LEU A 54 17.27 -0.33 11.86
N ALA A 55 18.34 -0.19 12.65
CA ALA A 55 19.53 0.55 12.25
C ALA A 55 20.17 -0.05 10.99
N ALA A 56 20.30 -1.38 10.91
CA ALA A 56 20.81 -2.06 9.73
C ALA A 56 19.94 -1.81 8.48
N LEU A 57 18.62 -1.83 8.63
CA LEU A 57 17.70 -1.52 7.53
C LEU A 57 17.75 -0.05 7.10
N VAL A 58 17.95 0.88 8.04
CA VAL A 58 18.13 2.32 7.73
C VAL A 58 19.44 2.54 6.97
N VAL A 59 20.54 1.91 7.40
CA VAL A 59 21.83 1.96 6.68
C VAL A 59 21.70 1.34 5.28
N LEU A 60 20.97 0.23 5.15
CA LEU A 60 20.70 -0.38 3.85
C LEU A 60 19.86 0.54 2.96
N ALA A 61 18.84 1.21 3.51
CA ALA A 61 18.02 2.17 2.78
C ALA A 61 18.83 3.40 2.33
N ASP A 62 19.72 3.91 3.19
CA ASP A 62 20.66 4.97 2.85
C ASP A 62 21.54 4.55 1.68
N TRP A 63 22.15 3.37 1.76
CA TRP A 63 23.00 2.86 0.69
C TRP A 63 22.22 2.64 -0.62
N LEU A 64 20.97 2.18 -0.57
CA LEU A 64 20.16 1.89 -1.77
C LEU A 64 19.50 3.11 -2.41
N PHE A 65 19.09 4.11 -1.64
CA PHE A 65 18.20 5.18 -2.10
C PHE A 65 18.79 6.59 -1.97
N TRP A 66 19.72 6.83 -1.04
CA TRP A 66 20.24 8.18 -0.80
C TRP A 66 21.15 8.64 -1.94
N ASN A 67 20.68 9.59 -2.74
CA ASN A 67 21.38 10.08 -3.94
C ASN A 67 21.70 8.96 -4.95
N GLN A 68 20.80 7.99 -5.06
CA GLN A 68 20.96 6.83 -5.93
C GLN A 68 19.70 6.64 -6.78
N PRO A 69 19.83 6.18 -8.03
CA PRO A 69 18.67 5.95 -8.88
C PRO A 69 17.93 4.69 -8.40
N VAL A 70 16.60 4.72 -8.52
CA VAL A 70 15.72 3.67 -8.00
C VAL A 70 15.22 2.79 -9.13
N GLY A 71 15.35 1.48 -8.96
CA GLY A 71 14.87 0.45 -9.86
C GLY A 71 14.69 -0.84 -9.09
N ILE A 72 15.44 -1.89 -9.44
CA ILE A 72 15.47 -3.16 -8.71
C ILE A 72 15.87 -3.00 -7.24
N SER A 73 16.60 -1.93 -6.88
CA SER A 73 16.93 -1.60 -5.49
C SER A 73 15.69 -1.56 -4.57
N PHE A 74 14.55 -1.11 -5.10
CA PHE A 74 13.27 -1.08 -4.39
C PHE A 74 12.75 -2.50 -4.10
N ALA A 75 12.76 -3.37 -5.11
CA ALA A 75 12.34 -4.77 -4.98
C ALA A 75 13.25 -5.54 -4.01
N VAL A 76 14.56 -5.31 -4.08
CA VAL A 76 15.54 -5.89 -3.16
C VAL A 76 15.28 -5.44 -1.72
N PHE A 77 15.07 -4.15 -1.49
CA PHE A 77 14.77 -3.63 -0.17
C PHE A 77 13.47 -4.21 0.40
N ALA A 78 12.41 -4.30 -0.40
CA ALA A 78 11.14 -4.89 0.02
C ALA A 78 11.27 -6.39 0.37
N LEU A 79 12.12 -7.13 -0.35
CA LEU A 79 12.44 -8.53 -0.04
C LEU A 79 13.20 -8.63 1.28
N VAL A 80 14.26 -7.83 1.46
CA VAL A 80 15.04 -7.80 2.72
C VAL A 80 14.15 -7.40 3.90
N LEU A 81 13.26 -6.43 3.72
CA LEU A 81 12.28 -6.04 4.74
C LEU A 81 11.32 -7.19 5.07
N SER A 82 10.81 -7.91 4.08
CA SER A 82 9.94 -9.08 4.30
C SER A 82 10.64 -10.18 5.10
N VAL A 83 11.92 -10.42 4.80
CA VAL A 83 12.80 -11.35 5.53
C VAL A 83 13.04 -10.85 6.97
N ALA A 84 13.32 -9.57 7.16
CA ALA A 84 13.53 -8.96 8.48
C ALA A 84 12.28 -9.04 9.37
N ILE A 85 11.09 -8.83 8.78
CA ILE A 85 9.81 -8.99 9.48
C ILE A 85 9.63 -10.43 9.96
N LEU A 86 9.94 -11.42 9.12
CA LEU A 86 9.86 -12.83 9.50
C LEU A 86 10.89 -13.19 10.59
N ALA A 87 12.11 -12.67 10.50
CA ALA A 87 13.15 -12.86 11.52
C ALA A 87 12.77 -12.23 12.88
N ALA A 88 12.00 -11.13 12.87
CA ALA A 88 11.49 -10.47 14.07
C ALA A 88 10.28 -11.17 14.72
N LYS A 89 9.79 -12.27 14.12
CA LYS A 89 8.67 -13.07 14.66
C LYS A 89 9.05 -13.64 16.05
N PRO A 90 8.15 -13.56 17.07
CA PRO A 90 8.46 -14.04 18.42
C PRO A 90 8.80 -15.54 18.51
N GLN A 91 8.23 -16.32 17.60
CA GLN A 91 8.51 -17.76 17.47
C GLN A 91 9.45 -17.96 16.29
N LYS A 92 10.46 -18.83 16.46
CA LYS A 92 11.41 -19.15 15.40
C LYS A 92 10.65 -19.66 14.16
N PRO A 93 10.77 -18.99 13.01
CA PRO A 93 10.10 -19.41 11.79
C PRO A 93 10.63 -20.75 11.28
N THR A 94 9.75 -21.58 10.72
CA THR A 94 10.15 -22.86 10.12
C THR A 94 10.73 -22.66 8.70
N VAL A 95 11.45 -23.65 8.17
CA VAL A 95 12.00 -23.59 6.79
C VAL A 95 10.89 -23.42 5.75
N LYS A 96 9.72 -24.04 5.97
CA LYS A 96 8.54 -23.87 5.10
C LYS A 96 8.02 -22.44 5.15
N GLU A 97 7.98 -21.82 6.33
CA GLU A 97 7.57 -20.42 6.49
C GLU A 97 8.52 -19.46 5.76
N TRP A 98 9.83 -19.69 5.86
CA TRP A 98 10.83 -18.95 5.09
C TRP A 98 10.62 -19.07 3.58
N ALA A 99 10.43 -20.29 3.08
CA ALA A 99 10.22 -20.53 1.66
C ALA A 99 8.95 -19.84 1.15
N VAL A 100 7.83 -19.94 1.89
CA VAL A 100 6.55 -19.31 1.51
C VAL A 100 6.64 -17.79 1.51
N VAL A 101 7.21 -17.18 2.55
CA VAL A 101 7.34 -15.72 2.63
C VAL A 101 8.30 -15.20 1.56
N THR A 102 9.40 -15.90 1.30
CA THR A 102 10.35 -15.51 0.27
C THR A 102 9.72 -15.61 -1.12
N ALA A 103 9.05 -16.73 -1.42
CA ALA A 103 8.35 -16.91 -2.70
C ALA A 103 7.25 -15.85 -2.90
N PHE A 104 6.47 -15.55 -1.86
CA PHE A 104 5.44 -14.52 -1.91
C PHE A 104 6.04 -13.11 -2.06
N ALA A 105 7.13 -12.80 -1.35
CA ALA A 105 7.84 -11.53 -1.49
C ALA A 105 8.38 -11.35 -2.91
N VAL A 106 9.03 -12.38 -3.48
CA VAL A 106 9.49 -12.37 -4.88
C VAL A 106 8.32 -12.16 -5.84
N PHE A 107 7.21 -12.89 -5.65
CA PHE A 107 6.01 -12.71 -6.47
C PHE A 107 5.48 -11.28 -6.40
N SER A 108 5.26 -10.73 -5.19
CA SER A 108 4.74 -9.36 -5.03
C SER A 108 5.65 -8.27 -5.61
N ASN A 109 6.96 -8.51 -5.70
CA ASN A 109 7.96 -7.58 -6.22
C ASN A 109 8.31 -7.83 -7.70
N LEU A 110 7.78 -8.88 -8.33
CA LEU A 110 8.06 -9.21 -9.73
C LEU A 110 7.74 -8.05 -10.69
N PRO A 111 6.59 -7.34 -10.57
CA PRO A 111 6.34 -6.15 -11.40
C PRO A 111 7.41 -5.08 -11.23
N ALA A 112 7.92 -4.86 -10.00
CA ALA A 112 8.92 -3.83 -9.71
C ALA A 112 10.30 -4.18 -10.27
N ALA A 113 10.62 -5.48 -10.35
CA ALA A 113 11.83 -5.97 -11.02
C ALA A 113 11.76 -5.80 -12.56
N ILE A 114 10.55 -5.84 -13.13
CA ILE A 114 10.34 -5.61 -14.56
C ILE A 114 10.44 -4.11 -14.88
N GLU A 115 9.64 -3.30 -14.20
CA GLU A 115 9.60 -1.86 -14.32
C GLU A 115 9.02 -1.21 -13.06
N LEU A 116 9.73 -0.21 -12.54
CA LEU A 116 9.27 0.52 -11.36
C LEU A 116 8.19 1.54 -11.74
N GLN A 117 6.95 1.08 -11.73
CA GLN A 117 5.75 1.88 -11.97
C GLN A 117 4.85 1.94 -10.73
N PHE A 118 3.86 2.84 -10.74
CA PHE A 118 2.92 3.02 -9.62
C PHE A 118 2.32 1.69 -9.13
N LEU A 119 1.86 0.85 -10.04
CA LEU A 119 1.22 -0.42 -9.70
C LEU A 119 2.19 -1.41 -9.06
N SER A 120 3.46 -1.41 -9.49
CA SER A 120 4.51 -2.24 -8.90
C SER A 120 4.81 -1.85 -7.44
N VAL A 121 4.81 -0.54 -7.15
CA VAL A 121 4.97 -0.02 -5.78
C VAL A 121 3.79 -0.43 -4.91
N VAL A 122 2.56 -0.31 -5.43
CA VAL A 122 1.34 -0.74 -4.71
C VAL A 122 1.41 -2.23 -4.36
N PHE A 123 1.78 -3.09 -5.31
CA PHE A 123 1.88 -4.54 -5.06
C PHE A 123 3.02 -4.90 -4.10
N SER A 124 4.16 -4.24 -4.20
CA SER A 124 5.29 -4.46 -3.30
C SER A 124 4.95 -4.05 -1.86
N LEU A 125 4.32 -2.88 -1.68
CA LEU A 125 3.86 -2.41 -0.37
C LEU A 125 2.76 -3.31 0.21
N ALA A 126 1.77 -3.69 -0.61
CA ALA A 126 0.72 -4.61 -0.21
C ALA A 126 1.30 -5.98 0.19
N GLY A 127 2.31 -6.46 -0.53
CA GLY A 127 3.06 -7.68 -0.22
C GLY A 127 3.73 -7.62 1.15
N VAL A 128 4.51 -6.56 1.42
CA VAL A 128 5.15 -6.34 2.73
C VAL A 128 4.12 -6.25 3.86
N ILE A 129 3.00 -5.57 3.63
CA ILE A 129 1.91 -5.48 4.62
C ILE A 129 1.26 -6.84 4.87
N ALA A 130 1.05 -7.65 3.82
CA ALA A 130 0.51 -9.00 3.95
C ALA A 130 1.47 -9.92 4.73
N VAL A 131 2.78 -9.82 4.48
CA VAL A 131 3.82 -10.54 5.24
C VAL A 131 3.79 -10.10 6.71
N ALA A 132 3.72 -8.81 7.00
CA ALA A 132 3.60 -8.29 8.37
C ALA A 132 2.33 -8.80 9.07
N ALA A 133 1.21 -8.82 8.35
CA ALA A 133 -0.06 -9.33 8.86
C ALA A 133 0.02 -10.82 9.21
N TRP A 134 0.62 -11.60 8.31
CA TRP A 134 0.80 -13.03 8.49
C TRP A 134 1.79 -13.35 9.61
N ALA A 135 2.92 -12.63 9.68
CA ALA A 135 3.91 -12.79 10.75
C ALA A 135 3.33 -12.51 12.14
N PHE A 136 2.40 -11.55 12.24
CA PHE A 136 1.73 -11.24 13.50
C PHE A 136 0.59 -12.22 13.84
N ALA A 137 -0.31 -12.48 12.89
CA ALA A 137 -1.56 -13.18 13.16
C ALA A 137 -1.50 -14.69 12.90
N ALA A 138 -0.49 -15.17 12.16
CA ALA A 138 -0.32 -16.56 11.70
C ALA A 138 -1.64 -17.18 11.21
N ASN A 139 -2.33 -17.92 12.09
CA ASN A 139 -3.60 -18.62 11.81
C ASN A 139 -4.88 -17.79 11.99
N ARG A 140 -4.79 -16.55 12.49
CA ARG A 140 -5.96 -15.66 12.75
C ARG A 140 -6.06 -14.52 11.74
N LEU A 141 -5.61 -14.75 10.51
CA LEU A 141 -5.72 -13.77 9.45
C LEU A 141 -7.19 -13.52 9.11
N ASN A 142 -7.64 -12.30 9.39
CA ASN A 142 -8.95 -11.80 8.99
C ASN A 142 -8.75 -10.67 7.98
N GLU A 143 -9.59 -10.59 6.96
CA GLU A 143 -9.58 -9.49 5.96
C GLU A 143 -9.62 -8.11 6.62
N ALA A 144 -10.45 -7.96 7.65
CA ALA A 144 -10.55 -6.73 8.43
C ALA A 144 -9.27 -6.38 9.22
N LEU A 145 -8.39 -7.35 9.50
CA LEU A 145 -7.09 -7.12 10.11
C LEU A 145 -6.10 -6.59 9.06
N VAL A 146 -6.05 -7.23 7.88
CA VAL A 146 -5.21 -6.81 6.76
C VAL A 146 -5.58 -5.39 6.31
N LEU A 147 -6.88 -5.10 6.16
CA LEU A 147 -7.35 -3.76 5.80
C LEU A 147 -6.97 -2.71 6.84
N ARG A 148 -7.11 -3.03 8.14
CA ARG A 148 -6.68 -2.14 9.23
C ARG A 148 -5.18 -1.90 9.21
N MET A 149 -4.40 -2.93 8.89
CA MET A 149 -2.95 -2.80 8.75
C MET A 149 -2.59 -1.90 7.55
N MET A 150 -3.23 -2.09 6.40
CA MET A 150 -3.05 -1.22 5.23
C MET A 150 -3.34 0.25 5.54
N LEU A 151 -4.41 0.54 6.29
CA LEU A 151 -4.80 1.91 6.64
C LEU A 151 -3.93 2.55 7.75
N ARG A 152 -3.37 1.74 8.67
CA ARG A 152 -2.71 2.25 9.88
C ARG A 152 -1.18 2.18 9.85
N LEU A 153 -0.57 1.21 9.16
CA LEU A 153 0.91 1.11 9.15
C LEU A 153 1.60 2.35 8.55
N PRO A 154 1.14 2.93 7.42
CA PRO A 154 1.83 4.07 6.81
C PRO A 154 1.78 5.36 7.65
N THR A 155 0.69 5.56 8.39
CA THR A 155 0.39 6.85 9.06
C THR A 155 0.86 6.90 10.51
N VAL A 156 0.94 5.74 11.17
CA VAL A 156 1.11 5.71 12.62
C VAL A 156 2.59 5.64 13.02
N GLY A 157 3.49 5.21 12.12
CA GLY A 157 4.92 5.01 12.39
C GLY A 157 5.67 6.16 13.09
N ALA A 158 5.47 7.40 12.65
CA ALA A 158 6.17 8.56 13.21
C ALA A 158 5.76 8.83 14.66
N THR A 159 4.45 8.73 14.92
CA THR A 159 3.89 8.94 16.26
C THR A 159 4.32 7.84 17.24
N LEU A 160 4.57 6.63 16.74
CA LEU A 160 4.95 5.47 17.56
C LEU A 160 6.40 5.54 18.01
N LEU A 161 7.32 5.81 17.08
CA LEU A 161 8.73 5.97 17.44
C LEU A 161 8.90 7.06 18.49
N MET A 162 8.26 8.21 18.27
CA MET A 162 8.33 9.33 19.20
C MET A 162 7.74 8.97 20.56
N ARG A 163 6.58 8.30 20.58
CA ARG A 163 5.91 7.88 21.83
C ARG A 163 6.67 6.80 22.59
N ASP A 164 7.21 5.79 21.91
CA ASP A 164 8.01 4.74 22.54
C ASP A 164 9.35 5.29 23.04
N ALA A 165 9.98 6.20 22.30
CA ALA A 165 11.16 6.91 22.76
C ALA A 165 10.87 7.73 24.03
N ILE A 166 9.76 8.48 24.07
CA ILE A 166 9.37 9.28 25.24
C ILE A 166 8.98 8.38 26.43
N ASN A 167 8.24 7.30 26.22
CA ASN A 167 7.76 6.45 27.31
C ASN A 167 8.85 5.55 27.92
N ASN A 168 9.86 5.18 27.13
CA ASN A 168 11.01 4.41 27.60
C ASN A 168 12.12 5.31 28.17
N MET A 169 11.96 6.65 28.12
CA MET A 169 12.82 7.54 28.89
C MET A 169 12.51 7.34 30.39
N PRO A 170 13.52 7.08 31.23
CA PRO A 170 13.32 6.85 32.66
C PRO A 170 12.70 8.09 33.31
N ALA A 171 11.49 7.94 33.85
CA ALA A 171 10.66 9.04 34.37
C ALA A 171 11.17 9.68 35.69
N THR A 172 12.26 9.19 36.27
CA THR A 172 12.80 9.68 37.54
C THR A 172 14.21 10.27 37.36
N GLY A 173 14.29 11.60 37.45
CA GLY A 173 15.57 12.33 37.55
C GLY A 173 16.17 12.88 36.26
N TYR A 174 15.45 12.92 35.13
CA TYR A 174 16.01 13.35 33.83
C TYR A 174 16.70 14.72 33.86
N LYS A 175 16.13 15.73 34.54
CA LYS A 175 16.74 17.07 34.64
C LYS A 175 18.09 17.07 35.39
N THR A 176 18.23 16.27 36.45
CA THR A 176 19.48 16.14 37.21
C THR A 176 20.48 15.20 36.53
N LYS A 177 20.02 14.10 35.90
CA LYS A 177 20.87 13.14 35.17
C LYS A 177 21.42 13.72 33.87
N VAL A 178 20.61 14.42 33.08
CA VAL A 178 21.08 15.09 31.85
C VAL A 178 21.99 16.25 32.20
N ARG A 179 21.71 17.03 33.25
CA ARG A 179 22.62 18.09 33.68
C ARG A 179 23.95 17.53 34.20
N HIS A 180 23.93 16.41 34.92
CA HIS A 180 25.16 15.71 35.32
C HIS A 180 25.90 15.09 34.15
N GLN A 181 25.22 14.45 33.19
CA GLN A 181 25.85 13.87 31.99
C GLN A 181 26.34 14.95 31.04
N ALA A 182 25.61 16.04 30.88
CA ALA A 182 26.03 17.20 30.12
C ALA A 182 27.25 17.84 30.78
N ALA A 183 27.28 18.04 32.10
CA ALA A 183 28.47 18.52 32.80
C ALA A 183 29.65 17.55 32.71
N ALA A 184 29.39 16.24 32.82
CA ALA A 184 30.38 15.18 32.68
C ALA A 184 30.94 15.04 31.26
N LEU A 185 30.23 15.51 30.23
CA LEU A 185 30.71 15.55 28.86
C LEU A 185 31.30 16.91 28.49
N LEU A 186 30.69 18.02 28.94
CA LEU A 186 31.13 19.40 28.68
C LEU A 186 32.54 19.64 29.21
N LEU A 187 32.84 19.21 30.43
CA LEU A 187 34.16 19.47 31.02
C LEU A 187 35.27 18.75 30.22
N PRO A 188 35.19 17.43 29.92
CA PRO A 188 36.17 16.79 29.05
C PRO A 188 36.22 17.36 27.63
N LEU A 189 35.09 17.83 27.07
CA LEU A 189 35.06 18.35 25.71
C LEU A 189 35.68 19.75 25.62
N ILE A 190 35.41 20.61 26.60
CA ILE A 190 36.03 21.94 26.72
C ILE A 190 37.53 21.78 27.01
N MET A 191 37.89 21.01 28.04
CA MET A 191 39.30 20.80 28.39
C MET A 191 40.04 20.08 27.27
N GLY A 192 39.41 19.08 26.65
CA GLY A 192 39.94 18.35 25.50
C GLY A 192 40.15 19.26 24.29
N ALA A 193 39.22 20.17 23.98
CA ALA A 193 39.38 21.15 22.91
C ALA A 193 40.51 22.13 23.20
N VAL A 194 40.66 22.58 24.46
CA VAL A 194 41.78 23.44 24.89
C VAL A 194 43.11 22.70 24.72
N PHE A 195 43.22 21.47 25.21
CA PHE A 195 44.44 20.66 25.04
C PHE A 195 44.73 20.37 23.57
N LEU A 196 43.71 20.01 22.78
CA LEU A 196 43.86 19.73 21.36
C LEU A 196 44.33 20.97 20.59
N SER A 197 43.80 22.15 20.90
CA SER A 197 44.23 23.42 20.31
C SER A 197 45.68 23.76 20.66
N LEU A 198 46.08 23.58 21.92
CA LEU A 198 47.47 23.79 22.34
C LEU A 198 48.42 22.80 21.66
N LEU A 199 48.06 21.52 21.60
CA LEU A 199 48.87 20.50 20.91
C LEU A 199 48.95 20.77 19.40
N ALA A 200 47.86 21.20 18.77
CA ALA A 200 47.84 21.56 17.35
C ALA A 200 48.80 22.72 17.07
N SER A 201 48.78 23.77 17.89
CA SER A 201 49.68 24.92 17.73
C SER A 201 51.17 24.57 17.92
N ALA A 202 51.46 23.47 18.62
CA ALA A 202 52.82 23.00 18.87
C ALA A 202 53.29 21.90 17.89
N ASN A 203 52.39 21.37 17.03
CA ASN A 203 52.70 20.27 16.12
C ASN A 203 52.07 20.50 14.73
N PRO A 204 52.87 20.85 13.70
CA PRO A 204 52.35 21.18 12.37
C PRO A 204 51.63 20.01 11.67
N VAL A 205 51.98 18.75 11.99
CA VAL A 205 51.28 17.57 11.44
C VAL A 205 49.85 17.47 12.00
N LEU A 206 49.67 17.83 13.28
CA LEU A 206 48.36 17.80 13.92
C LEU A 206 47.48 18.97 13.46
N GLU A 207 48.09 20.13 13.20
CA GLU A 207 47.42 21.29 12.62
C GLU A 207 46.87 20.98 11.21
N GLU A 208 47.68 20.38 10.33
CA GLU A 208 47.26 20.00 8.98
C GLU A 208 46.15 18.93 9.01
N PHE A 209 46.27 17.92 9.89
CA PHE A 209 45.22 16.92 10.09
C PHE A 209 43.90 17.51 10.60
N LEU A 210 43.94 18.52 11.49
CA LEU A 210 42.73 19.20 11.97
C LEU A 210 42.13 20.14 10.91
N ALA A 211 42.95 20.73 10.06
CA ALA A 211 42.51 21.56 8.94
C ALA A 211 41.76 20.76 7.87
N GLU A 212 42.04 19.46 7.71
CA GLU A 212 41.27 18.55 6.86
C GLU A 212 39.86 18.23 7.42
N ILE A 213 39.62 18.43 8.72
CA ILE A 213 38.32 18.19 9.35
C ILE A 213 37.39 19.37 9.06
N ASP A 214 36.60 19.22 8.01
CA ASP A 214 35.62 20.22 7.60
C ASP A 214 34.36 20.23 8.49
N LEU A 215 34.41 21.02 9.57
CA LEU A 215 33.25 21.27 10.44
C LEU A 215 32.12 22.02 9.72
N ALA A 216 32.36 22.63 8.56
CA ALA A 216 31.32 23.34 7.81
C ALA A 216 30.25 22.36 7.28
N ARG A 217 30.59 21.08 7.10
CA ARG A 217 29.63 20.02 6.71
C ARG A 217 28.46 19.85 7.68
N LEU A 218 28.61 20.21 8.96
CA LEU A 218 27.51 20.20 9.93
C LEU A 218 26.48 21.32 9.68
N PHE A 219 26.88 22.37 8.98
CA PHE A 219 26.01 23.48 8.56
C PHE A 219 25.43 23.29 7.16
N GLU A 220 25.91 22.29 6.40
CA GLU A 220 25.33 21.95 5.11
C GLU A 220 23.91 21.38 5.26
N ALA A 221 22.97 21.90 4.47
CA ALA A 221 21.59 21.42 4.47
C ALA A 221 21.51 19.92 4.09
N GLN A 222 22.41 19.44 3.23
CA GLN A 222 22.44 18.04 2.78
C GLN A 222 22.71 17.05 3.92
N PHE A 223 23.53 17.44 4.90
CA PHE A 223 23.75 16.64 6.11
C PHE A 223 22.44 16.45 6.87
N TRP A 224 21.73 17.54 7.18
CA TRP A 224 20.45 17.49 7.90
C TRP A 224 19.34 16.79 7.11
N PHE A 225 19.29 16.93 5.79
CA PHE A 225 18.36 16.16 4.96
C PHE A 225 18.61 14.65 5.03
N ARG A 226 19.87 14.21 5.16
CA ARG A 226 20.20 12.79 5.34
C ARG A 226 19.73 12.24 6.69
N PHE A 227 19.89 13.02 7.77
CA PHE A 227 19.34 12.65 9.09
C PHE A 227 17.81 12.63 9.08
N LEU A 228 17.17 13.60 8.41
CA LEU A 228 15.73 13.61 8.22
C LEU A 228 15.27 12.36 7.46
N PHE A 229 15.98 11.99 6.39
CA PHE A 229 15.73 10.76 5.64
C PHE A 229 15.81 9.52 6.54
N TRP A 230 16.85 9.39 7.36
CA TRP A 230 16.95 8.29 8.34
C TRP A 230 15.79 8.27 9.32
N GLY A 231 15.38 9.44 9.83
CA GLY A 231 14.24 9.57 10.73
C GLY A 231 12.91 9.12 10.08
N VAL A 232 12.68 9.53 8.83
CA VAL A 232 11.50 9.14 8.05
C VAL A 232 11.50 7.64 7.77
N VAL A 233 12.62 7.08 7.30
CA VAL A 233 12.76 5.64 7.04
C VAL A 233 12.56 4.83 8.32
N ALA A 234 13.21 5.22 9.42
CA ALA A 234 13.05 4.54 10.70
C ALA A 234 11.58 4.55 11.15
N SER A 235 10.90 5.68 11.01
CA SER A 235 9.47 5.87 11.31
C SER A 235 8.60 4.94 10.48
N LEU A 236 8.86 4.83 9.18
CA LEU A 236 8.11 3.93 8.30
C LEU A 236 8.35 2.46 8.65
N LEU A 237 9.57 2.08 9.04
CA LEU A 237 9.93 0.68 9.32
C LEU A 237 9.52 0.20 10.71
N TRP A 238 9.47 1.08 11.71
CA TRP A 238 9.20 0.70 13.11
C TRP A 238 7.91 -0.11 13.32
N PRO A 239 6.75 0.24 12.72
CA PRO A 239 5.53 -0.54 12.86
C PRO A 239 5.64 -1.98 12.37
N TYR A 240 6.46 -2.21 11.33
CA TYR A 240 6.65 -3.52 10.73
C TYR A 240 7.53 -4.43 11.61
N LEU A 241 8.49 -3.86 12.33
CA LEU A 241 9.41 -4.62 13.20
C LEU A 241 8.88 -4.77 14.63
N ASN A 242 8.13 -3.78 15.14
CA ASN A 242 7.60 -3.77 16.50
C ASN A 242 6.08 -4.07 16.55
N LEU A 243 5.64 -5.12 15.85
CA LEU A 243 4.25 -5.58 15.81
C LEU A 243 3.79 -5.97 17.24
N SER A 244 3.12 -5.06 17.95
CA SER A 244 2.66 -5.27 19.33
C SER A 244 1.14 -5.35 19.38
N GLU A 245 0.61 -6.27 20.21
CA GLU A 245 -0.83 -6.46 20.39
C GLU A 245 -1.55 -5.18 20.85
N ARG A 246 -0.83 -4.29 21.56
CA ARG A 246 -1.34 -3.01 22.05
C ARG A 246 -1.75 -2.06 20.91
N TRP A 247 -1.12 -2.19 19.73
CA TRP A 247 -1.34 -1.28 18.59
C TRP A 247 -2.50 -1.71 17.69
N MET A 248 -2.76 -3.01 17.58
CA MET A 248 -3.81 -3.55 16.70
C MET A 248 -5.22 -3.47 17.29
N GLY A 249 -5.31 -3.15 18.58
CA GLY A 249 -6.56 -3.07 19.33
C GLY A 249 -7.20 -4.43 19.54
N THR A 250 -7.46 -4.79 20.80
CA THR A 250 -8.32 -5.93 21.13
C THR A 250 -9.73 -5.68 20.57
N ARG A 251 -10.15 -6.54 19.63
CA ARG A 251 -11.49 -6.65 19.03
C ARG A 251 -12.04 -5.39 18.35
N ALA A 252 -11.91 -5.31 17.03
CA ALA A 252 -12.89 -4.57 16.21
C ALA A 252 -14.20 -5.37 16.15
N ARG A 253 -14.97 -5.38 17.24
CA ARG A 253 -16.29 -6.05 17.27
C ARG A 253 -17.45 -5.13 17.61
N GLN A 254 -17.30 -3.81 17.48
CA GLN A 254 -18.38 -2.88 17.84
C GLN A 254 -18.79 -1.85 16.78
N PHE A 255 -18.01 -1.62 15.71
CA PHE A 255 -18.42 -0.62 14.70
C PHE A 255 -19.50 -1.11 13.71
N PHE A 256 -19.61 -2.41 13.46
CA PHE A 256 -20.67 -2.98 12.58
C PHE A 256 -21.78 -3.70 13.34
N ALA A 257 -21.77 -3.65 14.67
CA ALA A 257 -22.76 -4.33 15.51
C ALA A 257 -23.76 -3.35 16.14
N GLN A 258 -24.00 -2.20 15.51
CA GLN A 258 -25.27 -1.53 15.74
C GLN A 258 -26.33 -2.36 15.00
N LYS A 259 -27.15 -3.08 15.76
CA LYS A 259 -28.45 -3.53 15.26
C LYS A 259 -29.19 -2.25 14.84
N ALA A 260 -29.19 -1.96 13.55
CA ALA A 260 -30.07 -0.94 13.01
C ALA A 260 -31.49 -1.35 13.41
N GLY A 261 -32.15 -0.53 14.23
CA GLY A 261 -33.58 -0.64 14.42
C GLY A 261 -34.30 -0.55 13.08
N PRO A 262 -35.61 -0.86 13.00
CA PRO A 262 -36.34 -0.81 11.74
C PRO A 262 -36.26 0.61 11.14
N THR A 263 -35.33 0.80 10.21
CA THR A 263 -35.11 2.06 9.52
C THR A 263 -36.29 2.31 8.58
N ARG A 264 -36.72 3.57 8.38
CA ARG A 264 -37.74 3.95 7.39
C ARG A 264 -37.45 3.42 5.97
N ILE A 265 -36.18 3.13 5.67
CA ILE A 265 -35.72 2.50 4.43
C ILE A 265 -36.32 1.09 4.24
N ALA A 266 -36.54 0.33 5.31
CA ALA A 266 -37.16 -0.99 5.25
C ALA A 266 -38.65 -0.95 4.84
N PHE A 267 -39.32 0.19 4.99
CA PHE A 267 -40.70 0.38 4.52
C PHE A 267 -40.79 0.47 2.98
N PHE A 268 -39.84 1.18 2.35
CA PHE A 268 -39.76 1.32 0.89
C PHE A 268 -39.18 0.08 0.20
N ILE A 269 -38.31 -0.67 0.89
CA ILE A 269 -37.69 -1.90 0.40
C ILE A 269 -38.53 -3.09 0.85
N ASN A 270 -39.68 -3.28 0.17
CA ASN A 270 -40.59 -4.41 0.35
C ASN A 270 -40.56 -5.33 -0.92
N PRO A 271 -40.99 -6.62 -0.84
CA PRO A 271 -40.86 -7.55 -1.96
C PRO A 271 -41.61 -7.10 -3.23
N VAL A 272 -42.72 -6.38 -3.06
CA VAL A 272 -43.53 -5.85 -4.17
C VAL A 272 -42.81 -4.70 -4.87
N SER A 273 -42.23 -3.78 -4.10
CA SER A 273 -41.40 -2.68 -4.58
C SER A 273 -40.20 -3.21 -5.36
N VAL A 274 -39.49 -4.21 -4.83
CA VAL A 274 -38.38 -4.88 -5.53
C VAL A 274 -38.84 -5.50 -6.86
N ARG A 275 -39.99 -6.19 -6.87
CA ARG A 275 -40.57 -6.78 -8.10
C ARG A 275 -40.89 -5.72 -9.14
N ASN A 276 -41.55 -4.63 -8.74
CA ASN A 276 -41.96 -3.55 -9.62
C ASN A 276 -40.74 -2.80 -10.17
N SER A 277 -39.73 -2.55 -9.33
CA SER A 277 -38.45 -1.98 -9.77
C SER A 277 -37.75 -2.88 -10.78
N LEU A 278 -37.71 -4.20 -10.56
CA LEU A 278 -37.10 -5.13 -11.51
C LEU A 278 -37.82 -5.14 -12.86
N TRP A 279 -39.15 -5.08 -12.88
CA TRP A 279 -39.90 -4.92 -14.13
C TRP A 279 -39.53 -3.62 -14.85
N LEU A 280 -39.57 -2.50 -14.13
CA LEU A 280 -39.21 -1.19 -14.68
C LEU A 280 -37.79 -1.18 -15.25
N PHE A 281 -36.82 -1.71 -14.49
CA PHE A 281 -35.43 -1.76 -14.92
C PHE A 281 -35.23 -2.64 -16.15
N ASN A 282 -35.85 -3.82 -16.20
CA ASN A 282 -35.78 -4.69 -17.38
C ASN A 282 -36.37 -4.01 -18.62
N ILE A 283 -37.44 -3.23 -18.49
CA ILE A 283 -38.03 -2.47 -19.61
C ILE A 283 -37.10 -1.36 -20.07
N LEU A 284 -36.56 -0.56 -19.13
CA LEU A 284 -35.64 0.53 -19.47
C LEU A 284 -34.36 0.02 -20.14
N PHE A 285 -33.78 -1.06 -19.62
CA PHE A 285 -32.57 -1.67 -20.17
C PHE A 285 -32.84 -2.37 -21.51
N LEU A 286 -34.04 -2.94 -21.70
CA LEU A 286 -34.46 -3.45 -23.01
C LEU A 286 -34.53 -2.31 -24.04
N MET A 287 -35.15 -1.18 -23.69
CA MET A 287 -35.22 -0.02 -24.57
C MET A 287 -33.82 0.49 -24.93
N GLN A 288 -32.93 0.61 -23.95
CA GLN A 288 -31.53 0.98 -24.19
C GLN A 288 -30.82 -0.01 -25.13
N THR A 289 -31.04 -1.31 -24.91
CA THR A 289 -30.45 -2.38 -25.73
C THR A 289 -30.93 -2.29 -27.17
N LEU A 290 -32.22 -2.03 -27.41
CA LEU A 290 -32.78 -1.88 -28.75
C LEU A 290 -32.21 -0.64 -29.47
N LEU A 291 -32.03 0.47 -28.75
CA LEU A 291 -31.38 1.67 -29.29
C LEU A 291 -29.90 1.43 -29.62
N ASP A 292 -29.17 0.72 -28.77
CA ASP A 292 -27.78 0.37 -29.04
C ASP A 292 -27.66 -0.52 -30.29
N VAL A 293 -28.54 -1.52 -30.43
CA VAL A 293 -28.56 -2.41 -31.60
C VAL A 293 -28.92 -1.65 -32.87
N SER A 294 -29.93 -0.78 -32.85
CA SER A 294 -30.36 -0.04 -34.05
C SER A 294 -29.27 0.91 -34.59
N ILE A 295 -28.50 1.53 -33.69
CA ILE A 295 -27.36 2.38 -34.03
C ILE A 295 -26.20 1.53 -34.59
N LEU A 296 -25.95 0.35 -34.01
CA LEU A 296 -24.86 -0.54 -34.44
C LEU A 296 -25.14 -1.27 -35.76
N THR A 297 -26.40 -1.64 -36.06
CA THR A 297 -26.77 -2.34 -37.31
C THR A 297 -27.04 -1.39 -38.49
N GLY A 298 -26.82 -0.09 -38.32
CA GLY A 298 -26.88 0.91 -39.40
C GLY A 298 -28.28 1.45 -39.72
N GLY A 299 -29.25 1.32 -38.80
CA GLY A 299 -30.60 1.84 -39.01
C GLY A 299 -30.76 3.35 -38.78
N VAL A 300 -29.82 3.98 -38.06
CA VAL A 300 -29.82 5.42 -37.74
C VAL A 300 -28.37 5.90 -37.77
N SER A 301 -28.02 6.80 -38.70
CA SER A 301 -26.74 7.50 -38.66
C SER A 301 -26.62 8.30 -37.35
N LEU A 302 -25.39 8.54 -36.86
CA LEU A 302 -25.21 9.47 -35.73
C LEU A 302 -25.98 10.76 -36.04
N PRO A 303 -26.73 11.35 -35.08
CA PRO A 303 -27.48 12.57 -35.29
C PRO A 303 -26.60 13.64 -35.96
N GLU A 304 -27.15 14.35 -36.95
CA GLU A 304 -26.38 15.32 -37.74
C GLU A 304 -25.56 16.26 -36.82
N GLY A 305 -24.25 16.32 -37.06
CA GLY A 305 -23.30 17.12 -36.27
C GLY A 305 -22.68 16.44 -35.03
N MET A 306 -23.02 15.18 -34.72
CA MET A 306 -22.43 14.48 -33.58
C MET A 306 -21.17 13.68 -33.97
N SER A 307 -20.02 14.04 -33.38
CA SER A 307 -18.80 13.24 -33.53
C SER A 307 -18.85 11.96 -32.68
N TYR A 308 -18.14 10.92 -33.12
CA TYR A 308 -17.95 9.69 -32.34
C TYR A 308 -17.41 9.94 -30.92
N ALA A 309 -16.58 10.97 -30.72
CA ALA A 309 -16.08 11.37 -29.40
C ALA A 309 -17.20 11.91 -28.49
N SER A 310 -18.05 12.79 -29.02
CA SER A 310 -19.18 13.36 -28.27
C SER A 310 -20.20 12.27 -27.91
N TYR A 311 -20.46 11.34 -28.83
CA TYR A 311 -21.33 10.19 -28.59
C TYR A 311 -20.80 9.25 -27.50
N ALA A 312 -19.49 8.94 -27.53
CA ALA A 312 -18.86 8.08 -26.53
C ALA A 312 -18.91 8.69 -25.12
N HIS A 313 -18.51 9.96 -24.97
CA HIS A 313 -18.46 10.62 -23.67
C HIS A 313 -19.84 10.91 -23.05
N ARG A 314 -20.83 11.33 -23.84
CA ARG A 314 -22.19 11.59 -23.32
C ARG A 314 -22.90 10.31 -22.87
N GLY A 315 -22.62 9.18 -23.55
CA GLY A 315 -23.21 7.89 -23.21
C GLY A 315 -22.55 7.21 -22.01
N SER A 316 -21.22 7.29 -21.88
CA SER A 316 -20.48 6.43 -20.95
C SER A 316 -20.67 6.78 -19.47
N TYR A 317 -20.67 8.07 -19.08
CA TYR A 317 -20.73 8.45 -17.66
C TYR A 317 -22.06 8.07 -16.98
N PRO A 318 -23.23 8.33 -17.59
CA PRO A 318 -24.50 7.89 -17.02
C PRO A 318 -24.62 6.36 -16.93
N LEU A 319 -24.10 5.62 -17.92
CA LEU A 319 -24.12 4.15 -17.93
C LEU A 319 -23.29 3.54 -16.78
N VAL A 320 -22.15 4.14 -16.44
CA VAL A 320 -21.37 3.72 -15.28
C VAL A 320 -22.14 3.98 -13.98
N ALA A 321 -22.79 5.14 -13.85
CA ALA A 321 -23.58 5.47 -12.67
C ALA A 321 -24.78 4.52 -12.50
N THR A 322 -25.50 4.20 -13.59
CA THR A 322 -26.62 3.25 -13.55
C THR A 322 -26.15 1.84 -13.21
N ALA A 323 -25.00 1.39 -13.73
CA ALA A 323 -24.41 0.09 -13.38
C ALA A 323 -24.02 0.00 -11.88
N LEU A 324 -23.47 1.07 -11.30
CA LEU A 324 -23.15 1.11 -9.86
C LEU A 324 -24.42 1.09 -8.99
N LEU A 325 -25.44 1.87 -9.36
CA LEU A 325 -26.74 1.87 -8.66
C LEU A 325 -27.44 0.52 -8.77
N ALA A 326 -27.37 -0.12 -9.94
CA ALA A 326 -27.83 -1.49 -10.18
C ALA A 326 -27.14 -2.49 -9.24
N GLY A 327 -25.81 -2.45 -9.17
CA GLY A 327 -25.04 -3.30 -8.25
C GLY A 327 -25.46 -3.10 -6.78
N LEU A 328 -25.62 -1.84 -6.35
CA LEU A 328 -26.08 -1.50 -5.01
C LEU A 328 -27.49 -2.01 -4.72
N PHE A 329 -28.43 -1.82 -5.66
CA PHE A 329 -29.80 -2.31 -5.55
C PHE A 329 -29.85 -3.83 -5.40
N THR A 330 -29.05 -4.57 -6.18
CA THR A 330 -28.94 -6.03 -6.10
C THR A 330 -28.46 -6.49 -4.72
N LEU A 331 -27.44 -5.82 -4.17
CA LEU A 331 -26.87 -6.16 -2.87
C LEU A 331 -27.88 -5.97 -1.73
N ILE A 332 -28.66 -4.89 -1.77
CA ILE A 332 -29.64 -4.56 -0.73
C ILE A 332 -30.86 -5.49 -0.80
N THR A 333 -31.34 -5.81 -2.00
CA THR A 333 -32.60 -6.56 -2.20
C THR A 333 -32.44 -8.08 -2.16
N ARG A 334 -31.20 -8.58 -2.07
CA ARG A 334 -30.83 -10.01 -2.10
C ARG A 334 -31.63 -10.91 -1.15
N SER A 335 -31.86 -10.48 0.10
CA SER A 335 -32.55 -11.30 1.11
C SER A 335 -34.00 -11.63 0.71
N MET A 336 -34.55 -10.88 -0.24
CA MET A 336 -35.96 -10.92 -0.65
C MET A 336 -36.17 -11.72 -1.94
N ILE A 337 -35.08 -12.03 -2.66
CA ILE A 337 -35.09 -12.69 -3.98
C ILE A 337 -35.11 -14.23 -3.86
N GLY A 338 -34.81 -14.78 -2.66
CA GLY A 338 -34.54 -16.20 -2.46
C GLY A 338 -35.69 -17.16 -2.81
N SER A 339 -36.94 -16.75 -2.62
CA SER A 339 -38.08 -17.67 -2.60
C SER A 339 -38.99 -17.61 -3.84
N ASP A 340 -38.99 -16.53 -4.62
CA ASP A 340 -39.90 -16.33 -5.75
C ASP A 340 -39.21 -16.61 -7.09
N LYS A 341 -39.80 -17.53 -7.88
CA LYS A 341 -39.30 -17.91 -9.21
C LYS A 341 -39.33 -16.73 -10.19
N THR A 342 -40.34 -15.87 -10.10
CA THR A 342 -40.51 -14.71 -10.99
C THR A 342 -39.44 -13.66 -10.72
N LEU A 343 -39.16 -13.35 -9.45
CA LEU A 343 -38.08 -12.44 -9.07
C LEU A 343 -36.72 -12.96 -9.56
N ARG A 344 -36.46 -14.26 -9.39
CA ARG A 344 -35.21 -14.87 -9.86
C ARG A 344 -35.06 -14.77 -11.39
N PHE A 345 -36.13 -15.01 -12.14
CA PHE A 345 -36.14 -14.83 -13.59
C PHE A 345 -35.87 -13.37 -14.00
N LEU A 346 -36.56 -12.41 -13.37
CA LEU A 346 -36.37 -10.98 -13.61
C LEU A 346 -34.92 -10.52 -13.32
N VAL A 347 -34.27 -11.07 -12.30
CA VAL A 347 -32.85 -10.79 -12.03
C VAL A 347 -31.95 -11.39 -13.09
N TYR A 348 -32.17 -12.62 -13.53
CA TYR A 348 -31.37 -13.20 -14.61
C TYR A 348 -31.53 -12.46 -15.93
N LEU A 349 -32.76 -12.05 -16.27
CA LEU A 349 -33.03 -11.23 -17.46
C LEU A 349 -32.26 -9.91 -17.39
N TRP A 350 -32.30 -9.26 -16.24
CA TRP A 350 -31.61 -7.99 -16.02
C TRP A 350 -30.09 -8.12 -16.05
N LEU A 351 -29.53 -9.18 -15.46
CA LEU A 351 -28.11 -9.49 -15.55
C LEU A 351 -27.70 -9.75 -17.01
N GLY A 352 -28.51 -10.49 -17.76
CA GLY A 352 -28.30 -10.71 -19.19
C GLY A 352 -28.28 -9.42 -20.00
N GLN A 353 -29.24 -8.51 -19.75
CA GLN A 353 -29.26 -7.19 -20.40
C GLN A 353 -28.03 -6.35 -20.04
N ASN A 354 -27.56 -6.36 -18.79
CA ASN A 354 -26.32 -5.67 -18.40
C ASN A 354 -25.09 -6.24 -19.12
N MET A 355 -24.99 -7.56 -19.26
CA MET A 355 -23.91 -8.19 -20.03
C MET A 355 -23.94 -7.74 -21.49
N PHE A 356 -25.13 -7.67 -22.09
CA PHE A 356 -25.30 -7.18 -23.46
C PHE A 356 -24.89 -5.70 -23.58
N LEU A 357 -25.27 -4.84 -22.63
CA LEU A 357 -24.85 -3.44 -22.60
C LEU A 357 -23.33 -3.28 -22.49
N VAL A 358 -22.66 -4.12 -21.71
CA VAL A 358 -21.19 -4.11 -21.64
C VAL A 358 -20.59 -4.50 -23.00
N ALA A 359 -21.18 -5.48 -23.68
CA ALA A 359 -20.74 -5.88 -25.02
C ALA A 359 -20.96 -4.77 -26.06
N THR A 360 -22.12 -4.11 -26.09
CA THR A 360 -22.38 -2.99 -27.03
C THR A 360 -21.50 -1.77 -26.72
N ALA A 361 -21.22 -1.50 -25.44
CA ALA A 361 -20.26 -0.47 -25.05
C ALA A 361 -18.83 -0.79 -25.51
N ALA A 362 -18.41 -2.06 -25.46
CA ALA A 362 -17.12 -2.49 -25.96
C ALA A 362 -17.00 -2.33 -27.49
N VAL A 363 -18.05 -2.68 -28.24
CA VAL A 363 -18.09 -2.45 -29.70
C VAL A 363 -18.04 -0.96 -30.03
N ARG A 364 -18.77 -0.12 -29.27
CA ARG A 364 -18.72 1.34 -29.43
C ARG A 364 -17.32 1.90 -29.18
N LEU A 365 -16.63 1.39 -28.15
CA LEU A 365 -15.25 1.77 -27.88
C LEU A 365 -14.31 1.30 -28.99
N GLN A 366 -14.55 0.13 -29.59
CA GLN A 366 -13.76 -0.33 -30.73
C GLN A 366 -13.90 0.61 -31.93
N HIS A 367 -15.13 1.00 -32.31
CA HIS A 367 -15.31 2.00 -33.37
C HIS A 367 -14.65 3.34 -33.06
N TYR A 368 -14.59 3.72 -31.78
CA TYR A 368 -13.86 4.90 -31.34
C TYR A 368 -12.34 4.74 -31.48
N VAL A 369 -11.81 3.54 -31.23
CA VAL A 369 -10.39 3.20 -31.48
C VAL A 369 -10.08 3.21 -32.98
N ASP A 370 -10.94 2.64 -33.81
CA ASP A 370 -10.75 2.58 -35.26
C ASP A 370 -10.66 4.01 -35.86
N ALA A 371 -11.45 4.95 -35.32
CA ALA A 371 -11.47 6.34 -35.77
C ALA A 371 -10.31 7.21 -35.22
N TYR A 372 -9.88 6.98 -33.96
CA TYR A 372 -8.95 7.88 -33.25
C TYR A 372 -7.70 7.18 -32.67
N ALA A 373 -7.35 6.01 -33.18
CA ALA A 373 -6.26 5.15 -32.69
C ALA A 373 -6.48 4.59 -31.26
N LEU A 374 -5.51 3.84 -30.72
CA LEU A 374 -5.57 3.27 -29.37
C LEU A 374 -4.81 4.17 -28.39
N THR A 375 -5.33 4.31 -27.16
CA THR A 375 -4.69 5.07 -26.07
C THR A 375 -4.76 4.32 -24.74
N TYR A 376 -3.95 4.75 -23.76
CA TYR A 376 -3.97 4.17 -22.41
C TYR A 376 -5.36 4.12 -21.78
N LEU A 377 -6.15 5.20 -21.90
CA LEU A 377 -7.50 5.26 -21.33
C LEU A 377 -8.47 4.30 -22.02
N ARG A 378 -8.34 4.09 -23.33
CA ARG A 378 -9.17 3.14 -24.09
C ARG A 378 -8.81 1.69 -23.73
N VAL A 379 -7.53 1.37 -23.59
CA VAL A 379 -7.08 0.06 -23.09
C VAL A 379 -7.59 -0.20 -21.67
N ALA A 380 -7.45 0.79 -20.77
CA ALA A 380 -7.97 0.69 -19.41
C ALA A 380 -9.50 0.48 -19.39
N ALA A 381 -10.24 1.14 -20.29
CA ALA A 381 -11.68 0.97 -20.42
C ALA A 381 -12.06 -0.45 -20.88
N PHE A 382 -11.34 -1.04 -21.84
CA PHE A 382 -11.55 -2.46 -22.22
C PHE A 382 -11.30 -3.42 -21.05
N ILE A 383 -10.20 -3.24 -20.33
CA ILE A 383 -9.88 -4.04 -19.15
C ILE A 383 -10.96 -3.89 -18.07
N TRP A 384 -11.43 -2.67 -17.85
CA TRP A 384 -12.53 -2.38 -16.92
C TRP A 384 -13.84 -3.07 -17.33
N MET A 385 -14.22 -3.00 -18.61
CA MET A 385 -15.41 -3.69 -19.13
C MET A 385 -15.31 -5.21 -18.97
N ALA A 386 -14.13 -5.80 -19.22
CA ALA A 386 -13.88 -7.22 -18.97
C ALA A 386 -14.01 -7.59 -17.47
N LEU A 387 -13.54 -6.72 -16.57
CA LEU A 387 -13.69 -6.89 -15.13
C LEU A 387 -15.16 -6.83 -14.70
N VAL A 388 -15.93 -5.87 -15.22
CA VAL A 388 -17.37 -5.75 -14.96
C VAL A 388 -18.11 -6.99 -15.46
N LEU A 389 -17.83 -7.44 -16.69
CA LEU A 389 -18.41 -8.65 -17.26
C LEU A 389 -18.10 -9.88 -16.38
N THR A 390 -16.86 -10.00 -15.91
CA THR A 390 -16.45 -11.06 -14.97
C THR A 390 -17.25 -10.98 -13.66
N GLY A 391 -17.44 -9.78 -13.11
CA GLY A 391 -18.25 -9.55 -11.91
C GLY A 391 -19.73 -9.94 -12.10
N LEU A 392 -20.31 -9.64 -13.26
CA LEU A 392 -21.67 -10.05 -13.61
C LEU A 392 -21.78 -11.58 -13.73
N LEU A 393 -20.80 -12.24 -14.37
CA LEU A 393 -20.75 -13.71 -14.48
C LEU A 393 -20.63 -14.37 -13.09
N LEU A 394 -19.77 -13.82 -12.22
CA LEU A 394 -19.66 -14.27 -10.84
C LEU A 394 -20.97 -14.06 -10.06
N THR A 395 -21.72 -13.00 -10.34
CA THR A 395 -23.03 -12.74 -9.72
C THR A 395 -24.05 -13.76 -10.17
N VAL A 396 -24.13 -14.06 -11.47
CA VAL A 396 -25.00 -15.14 -12.01
C VAL A 396 -24.66 -16.47 -11.33
N TRP A 397 -23.37 -16.81 -11.24
CA TRP A 397 -22.92 -18.04 -10.59
C TRP A 397 -23.25 -18.07 -9.09
N GLN A 398 -23.05 -16.95 -8.40
CA GLN A 398 -23.38 -16.79 -6.98
C GLN A 398 -24.88 -17.02 -6.75
N VAL A 399 -25.75 -16.38 -7.54
CA VAL A 399 -27.22 -16.52 -7.44
C VAL A 399 -27.64 -17.95 -7.72
N HIS A 400 -27.08 -18.57 -8.77
CA HIS A 400 -27.38 -19.95 -9.15
C HIS A 400 -27.00 -20.96 -8.06
N ARG A 401 -25.84 -20.78 -7.41
CA ARG A 401 -25.34 -21.66 -6.35
C ARG A 401 -25.79 -21.27 -4.94
N GLY A 402 -26.55 -20.19 -4.77
CA GLY A 402 -27.00 -19.70 -3.46
C GLY A 402 -25.87 -19.24 -2.54
N LEU A 403 -24.74 -18.79 -3.10
CA LEU A 403 -23.54 -18.44 -2.34
C LEU A 403 -23.69 -17.11 -1.59
N SER A 404 -22.92 -16.92 -0.51
CA SER A 404 -22.95 -15.70 0.30
C SER A 404 -22.41 -14.48 -0.44
N THR A 405 -22.82 -13.27 -0.04
CA THR A 405 -22.28 -12.02 -0.61
C THR A 405 -20.78 -11.88 -0.34
N ALA A 406 -20.30 -12.36 0.81
CA ALA A 406 -18.88 -12.37 1.13
C ALA A 406 -18.08 -13.22 0.13
N TRP A 407 -18.64 -14.33 -0.35
CA TRP A 407 -18.01 -15.14 -1.39
C TRP A 407 -17.85 -14.35 -2.70
N LEU A 408 -18.89 -13.63 -3.14
CA LEU A 408 -18.84 -12.82 -4.36
C LEU A 408 -17.79 -11.71 -4.24
N LEU A 409 -17.84 -10.95 -3.14
CA LEU A 409 -16.89 -9.86 -2.90
C LEU A 409 -15.44 -10.35 -2.89
N ARG A 410 -15.15 -11.50 -2.28
CA ARG A 410 -13.81 -12.11 -2.30
C ARG A 410 -13.38 -12.49 -3.71
N ARG A 411 -14.26 -13.07 -4.53
CA ARG A 411 -13.94 -13.47 -5.90
C ARG A 411 -13.79 -12.26 -6.82
N CYS A 412 -14.62 -11.24 -6.68
CA CYS A 412 -14.47 -9.98 -7.41
C CYS A 412 -13.17 -9.25 -7.01
N PHE A 413 -12.84 -9.21 -5.71
CA PHE A 413 -11.58 -8.63 -5.24
C PHE A 413 -10.37 -9.41 -5.77
N LEU A 414 -10.43 -10.75 -5.75
CA LEU A 414 -9.38 -11.59 -6.34
C LEU A 414 -9.22 -11.33 -7.85
N ALA A 415 -10.32 -11.22 -8.60
CA ALA A 415 -10.29 -10.92 -10.02
C ALA A 415 -9.66 -9.54 -10.29
N LEU A 416 -10.05 -8.52 -9.51
CA LEU A 416 -9.46 -7.17 -9.58
C LEU A 416 -7.96 -7.21 -9.31
N VAL A 417 -7.53 -7.85 -8.21
CA VAL A 417 -6.12 -7.98 -7.83
C VAL A 417 -5.34 -8.73 -8.91
N ALA A 418 -5.87 -9.83 -9.44
CA ALA A 418 -5.20 -10.62 -10.47
C ALA A 418 -5.04 -9.85 -11.79
N ILE A 419 -6.09 -9.13 -12.23
CA ILE A 419 -6.06 -8.32 -13.44
C ILE A 419 -5.07 -7.16 -13.30
N LEU A 420 -5.14 -6.42 -12.18
CA LEU A 420 -4.18 -5.34 -11.91
C LEU A 420 -2.74 -5.87 -11.83
N TYR A 421 -2.52 -7.01 -11.18
CA TYR A 421 -1.19 -7.62 -11.12
C TYR A 421 -0.69 -7.97 -12.52
N GLY A 422 -1.53 -8.58 -13.36
CA GLY A 422 -1.21 -8.83 -14.77
C GLY A 422 -0.90 -7.56 -15.56
N CYS A 423 -1.67 -6.48 -15.35
CA CYS A 423 -1.40 -5.17 -15.95
C CYS A 423 -0.02 -4.63 -15.56
N GLY A 424 0.44 -4.93 -14.34
CA GLY A 424 1.77 -4.55 -13.87
C GLY A 424 2.93 -5.24 -14.61
N LEU A 425 2.66 -6.36 -15.29
CA LEU A 425 3.65 -7.14 -16.04
C LEU A 425 3.66 -6.80 -17.54
N VAL A 426 2.53 -6.31 -18.06
CA VAL A 426 2.31 -6.07 -19.49
C VAL A 426 2.91 -4.72 -19.91
N ASN A 427 3.46 -4.67 -21.14
CA ASN A 427 3.94 -3.42 -21.74
C ASN A 427 2.84 -2.79 -22.61
N PHE A 428 1.99 -1.97 -21.98
CA PHE A 428 0.91 -1.31 -22.71
C PHE A 428 1.42 -0.28 -23.72
N ALA A 429 2.56 0.37 -23.46
CA ALA A 429 3.17 1.32 -24.40
C ALA A 429 3.50 0.65 -25.74
N GLU A 430 4.14 -0.53 -25.68
CA GLU A 430 4.49 -1.34 -26.86
C GLU A 430 3.25 -1.85 -27.60
N ILE A 431 2.23 -2.32 -26.87
CA ILE A 431 0.96 -2.76 -27.48
C ILE A 431 0.28 -1.61 -28.21
N ILE A 432 0.20 -0.43 -27.59
CA ILE A 432 -0.42 0.75 -28.17
C ILE A 432 0.35 1.21 -29.41
N ALA A 433 1.67 1.33 -29.31
CA ALA A 433 2.53 1.74 -30.43
C ALA A 433 2.39 0.77 -31.61
N LYS A 434 2.52 -0.54 -31.36
CA LYS A 434 2.39 -1.57 -32.40
C LYS A 434 1.01 -1.56 -33.06
N TYR A 435 -0.06 -1.42 -32.27
CA TYR A 435 -1.42 -1.34 -32.81
C TYR A 435 -1.60 -0.09 -33.70
N ASN A 436 -1.18 1.07 -33.22
CA ASN A 436 -1.36 2.34 -33.94
C ASN A 436 -0.52 2.40 -35.23
N LEU A 437 0.72 1.92 -35.20
CA LEU A 437 1.61 1.86 -36.36
C LEU A 437 1.12 0.88 -37.44
N THR A 438 0.45 -0.20 -37.05
CA THR A 438 -0.04 -1.22 -37.99
C THR A 438 -1.40 -0.88 -38.59
N HIS A 439 -2.29 -0.28 -37.80
CA HIS A 439 -3.67 -0.04 -38.25
C HIS A 439 -3.85 1.34 -38.87
N GLY A 440 -3.15 2.37 -38.37
CA GLY A 440 -3.38 3.76 -38.77
C GLY A 440 -4.81 4.23 -38.46
N SER A 441 -5.01 5.45 -37.98
CA SER A 441 -6.39 5.97 -37.88
C SER A 441 -6.95 6.20 -39.28
N ALA A 442 -8.19 5.78 -39.55
CA ALA A 442 -8.84 5.96 -40.86
C ALA A 442 -9.03 7.44 -41.28
N LEU A 443 -8.82 8.39 -40.36
CA LEU A 443 -9.07 9.83 -40.55
C LEU A 443 -7.85 10.72 -40.32
N ALA A 444 -6.70 10.19 -39.92
CA ALA A 444 -5.48 10.96 -39.72
C ALA A 444 -4.26 10.11 -40.02
N GLU A 445 -3.25 10.69 -40.67
CA GLU A 445 -1.88 10.15 -40.65
C GLU A 445 -1.51 9.72 -39.22
N PRO A 446 -0.68 8.68 -39.05
CA PRO A 446 -0.28 8.23 -37.72
C PRO A 446 0.13 9.43 -36.87
N ASP A 447 -0.55 9.65 -35.74
CA ASP A 447 -0.22 10.70 -34.79
C ASP A 447 1.15 10.37 -34.18
N SER A 448 2.18 10.73 -34.94
CA SER A 448 3.56 10.38 -34.70
C SER A 448 4.02 11.03 -33.40
N TYR A 449 3.49 12.22 -33.09
CA TYR A 449 3.70 12.88 -31.82
C TYR A 449 3.18 12.05 -30.64
N TYR A 450 1.93 11.55 -30.72
CA TYR A 450 1.39 10.67 -29.68
C TYR A 450 2.24 9.40 -29.51
N ILE A 451 2.62 8.75 -30.61
CA ILE A 451 3.42 7.51 -30.59
C ILE A 451 4.79 7.76 -29.94
N CYS A 452 5.49 8.84 -30.31
CA CYS A 452 6.77 9.20 -29.69
C CYS A 452 6.60 9.56 -28.20
N SER A 453 5.47 10.17 -27.82
CA SER A 453 5.19 10.56 -26.42
C SER A 453 4.89 9.39 -25.47
N LEU A 454 4.71 8.16 -25.98
CA LEU A 454 4.47 6.97 -25.16
C LEU A 454 5.66 6.60 -24.26
N GLY A 455 6.85 7.13 -24.56
CA GLY A 455 8.08 6.94 -23.79
C GLY A 455 8.79 5.61 -24.06
N THR A 456 9.76 5.30 -23.19
CA THR A 456 10.70 4.16 -23.38
C THR A 456 10.01 2.83 -23.67
N GLY A 457 8.86 2.55 -23.06
CA GLY A 457 8.13 1.31 -23.27
C GLY A 457 7.67 1.08 -24.73
N ALA A 458 7.55 2.12 -25.55
CA ALA A 458 7.12 2.01 -26.95
C ALA A 458 8.29 1.85 -27.94
N TYR A 459 9.53 2.14 -27.54
CA TYR A 459 10.65 2.29 -28.48
C TYR A 459 10.96 1.05 -29.28
N ARG A 460 10.82 -0.13 -28.68
CA ARG A 460 11.01 -1.38 -29.41
C ARG A 460 10.06 -1.49 -30.61
N ALA A 461 8.77 -1.21 -30.40
CA ALA A 461 7.79 -1.29 -31.48
C ALA A 461 8.03 -0.22 -32.56
N ILE A 462 8.52 0.96 -32.17
CA ILE A 462 8.85 2.04 -33.10
C ILE A 462 10.07 1.64 -33.94
N LEU A 463 11.18 1.24 -33.31
CA LEU A 463 12.39 0.83 -34.00
C LEU A 463 12.17 -0.38 -34.93
N GLU A 464 11.33 -1.34 -34.54
CA GLU A 464 10.93 -2.46 -35.41
C GLU A 464 10.16 -1.98 -36.65
N PHE A 465 9.32 -0.94 -36.53
CA PHE A 465 8.59 -0.34 -37.64
C PHE A 465 9.50 0.51 -38.54
N GLU A 466 10.38 1.34 -37.96
CA GLU A 466 11.35 2.16 -38.69
C GLU A 466 12.30 1.27 -39.51
N ALA A 467 12.79 0.16 -38.93
CA ALA A 467 13.64 -0.80 -39.64
C ALA A 467 12.92 -1.51 -40.81
N GLY A 468 11.60 -1.73 -40.69
CA GLY A 468 10.80 -2.38 -41.73
C GLY A 468 10.36 -1.47 -42.86
N THR A 469 10.14 -0.18 -42.57
CA THR A 469 9.60 0.81 -43.53
C THR A 469 10.64 1.79 -44.07
N GLY A 470 11.77 1.95 -43.37
CA GLY A 470 12.78 2.97 -43.66
C GLY A 470 12.36 4.39 -43.30
N GLN A 471 11.23 4.58 -42.60
CA GLN A 471 10.79 5.88 -42.12
C GLN A 471 11.43 6.18 -40.76
N ASP A 472 11.88 7.42 -40.55
CA ASP A 472 12.30 7.92 -39.24
C ASP A 472 11.14 8.69 -38.60
N LEU A 473 10.67 8.22 -37.44
CA LEU A 473 9.55 8.81 -36.70
C LEU A 473 10.04 9.53 -35.45
N CYS A 474 10.83 8.85 -34.61
CA CYS A 474 11.11 9.27 -33.25
C CYS A 474 12.60 9.27 -32.88
N ASN A 475 13.52 9.12 -33.85
CA ASN A 475 14.93 8.81 -33.58
C ASN A 475 15.60 9.79 -32.60
N ARG A 476 15.44 11.11 -32.79
CA ARG A 476 16.00 12.13 -31.89
C ARG A 476 15.48 12.02 -30.46
N MET A 477 14.20 11.69 -30.28
CA MET A 477 13.60 11.54 -28.95
C MET A 477 14.08 10.24 -28.28
N ILE A 478 14.18 9.15 -29.05
CA ILE A 478 14.71 7.87 -28.59
C ILE A 478 16.15 8.02 -28.11
N GLU A 479 17.01 8.68 -28.89
CA GLU A 479 18.43 8.89 -28.53
C GLU A 479 18.57 9.71 -27.23
N LEU A 480 17.83 10.82 -27.11
CA LEU A 480 17.83 11.67 -25.92
C LEU A 480 17.35 10.93 -24.67
N ASP A 481 16.31 10.11 -24.78
CA ASP A 481 15.76 9.38 -23.64
C ASP A 481 16.63 8.17 -23.28
N LEU A 482 17.22 7.46 -24.24
CA LEU A 482 18.12 6.34 -23.96
C LEU A 482 19.45 6.80 -23.34
N THR A 483 19.97 7.96 -23.73
CA THR A 483 21.15 8.55 -23.10
C THR A 483 20.86 9.04 -21.67
N ARG A 484 19.68 9.61 -21.43
CA ARG A 484 19.24 10.01 -20.07
C ARG A 484 18.92 8.83 -19.17
N THR A 485 18.38 7.77 -19.74
CA THR A 485 17.94 6.58 -19.01
C THR A 485 18.97 5.46 -19.10
N GLU A 486 20.22 5.71 -19.46
CA GLU A 486 21.24 4.67 -19.50
C GLU A 486 21.39 3.96 -18.14
N ILE A 487 21.51 2.63 -18.11
CA ILE A 487 21.78 1.90 -16.87
C ILE A 487 23.27 2.03 -16.54
N ARG A 488 23.60 2.94 -15.61
CA ARG A 488 24.95 3.19 -15.09
C ARG A 488 25.21 2.46 -13.77
N ASN A 489 24.15 2.21 -13.00
CA ASN A 489 24.21 1.52 -11.72
C ASN A 489 23.30 0.29 -11.72
N TRP A 490 23.70 -0.80 -11.05
CA TRP A 490 22.84 -1.97 -10.91
C TRP A 490 21.52 -1.67 -10.16
N ARG A 491 21.50 -0.63 -9.30
CA ARG A 491 20.33 -0.25 -8.49
C ARG A 491 19.13 0.19 -9.31
N GLU A 492 19.38 0.83 -10.45
CA GLU A 492 18.36 1.33 -11.38
C GLU A 492 18.02 0.34 -12.49
N TRP A 493 18.60 -0.86 -12.41
CA TRP A 493 18.28 -1.92 -13.35
C TRP A 493 16.79 -2.26 -13.27
N GLY A 494 16.20 -2.49 -14.44
CA GLY A 494 14.86 -3.03 -14.59
C GLY A 494 14.83 -3.82 -15.90
N TYR A 495 14.13 -4.94 -15.92
CA TYR A 495 14.16 -5.85 -17.08
C TYR A 495 13.77 -5.15 -18.39
N ARG A 496 12.71 -4.34 -18.38
CA ARG A 496 12.22 -3.65 -19.60
C ARG A 496 13.23 -2.61 -20.09
N LYS A 497 13.79 -1.82 -19.17
CA LYS A 497 14.82 -0.82 -19.44
C LYS A 497 16.07 -1.46 -20.05
N TRP A 498 16.54 -2.57 -19.48
CA TRP A 498 17.67 -3.34 -19.99
C TRP A 498 17.41 -3.91 -21.39
N GLN A 499 16.23 -4.49 -21.60
CA GLN A 499 15.85 -5.09 -22.88
C GLN A 499 15.88 -4.07 -24.03
N ILE A 500 15.35 -2.86 -23.81
CA ILE A 500 15.33 -1.81 -24.83
C ILE A 500 16.76 -1.32 -25.15
N GLN A 501 17.60 -1.14 -24.14
CA GLN A 501 19.00 -0.72 -24.36
C GLN A 501 19.80 -1.78 -25.11
N ALA A 502 19.61 -3.06 -24.78
CA ALA A 502 20.25 -4.15 -25.48
C ALA A 502 19.82 -4.20 -26.96
N TYR A 503 18.54 -3.95 -27.24
CA TYR A 503 18.01 -3.89 -28.61
C TYR A 503 18.59 -2.71 -29.40
N TYR A 504 18.60 -1.50 -28.82
CA TYR A 504 19.13 -0.31 -29.48
C TYR A 504 20.63 -0.43 -29.82
N ARG A 505 21.44 -1.00 -28.92
CA ARG A 505 22.87 -1.29 -29.15
C ARG A 505 23.15 -2.37 -30.21
N GLN A 506 22.15 -3.11 -30.65
CA GLN A 506 22.31 -4.08 -31.74
C GLN A 506 22.04 -3.45 -33.12
N GLN A 507 21.27 -2.35 -33.16
CA GLN A 507 20.92 -1.66 -34.39
C GLN A 507 21.95 -0.60 -34.80
N ASN A 508 22.66 -0.01 -33.82
CA ASN A 508 23.78 0.92 -33.98
C ASN A 508 25.09 0.24 -33.60
#